data_AF-A0A2J4PT05-F1
#
_entry.id   AF-A0A2J4PT05-F1
#
_cell.length_a   1.000
_cell.length_b   1.000
_cell.length_c   1.000
_cell.angle_alpha   90.00
_cell.angle_beta   90.00
_cell.angle_gamma   90.00
#
_symmetry.space_group_name_H-M   'P 1'
#
loop_
_entity.id
_entity.type
_entity.pdbx_description
1 polymer ?
#
loop_
_entity_poly.entity_id
_entity_poly.type
_entity_poly.pdbx_seq_one_letter_code
_entity_poly.pdbx_strand_id
1 'polypeptide(L)'
;MKSGRFIGVMSGTSLDGVDVVLAAINENLVAQQASLTYPIPIAIKEDILAICQGQQLTLSQLGRLDTRLGRLFADAVLALMAQEKLKAADIIAIGCHGQTVWHEPAGDAPHTLQIGDNNQIAAHTGVTVVGDFRRRDMALGGQGAPLVPAFHHALLAHPVERRMVLNIGGIANLSLLAPGLPVRGYDTGPGNMLMDAWVWRQCGKPYDKDAQWASEGKIVLPLLQDMLSDPWFALPAPKSTGREYFNYGWLSQRLA
;
A
#
# COMPACT_ATOMS: atom_id res chain seq x y z
N MET A 1 -9.36 24.61 5.60
CA MET A 1 -9.16 23.25 6.19
C MET A 1 -8.96 23.36 7.69
N LYS A 2 -9.39 22.38 8.50
CA LYS A 2 -9.11 22.40 9.94
C LYS A 2 -7.63 22.11 10.17
N SER A 3 -6.87 23.14 10.51
CA SER A 3 -5.44 23.00 10.80
C SER A 3 -5.21 22.18 12.07
N GLY A 4 -4.29 21.22 12.03
CA GLY A 4 -3.89 20.48 13.22
C GLY A 4 -3.14 19.20 12.90
N ARG A 5 -3.08 18.30 13.89
CA ARG A 5 -2.33 17.04 13.80
C ARG A 5 -3.22 15.89 13.36
N PHE A 6 -2.71 15.10 12.44
CA PHE A 6 -3.31 13.87 11.95
C PHE A 6 -2.29 12.74 12.07
N ILE A 7 -2.78 11.53 12.27
CA ILE A 7 -1.94 10.33 12.23
C ILE A 7 -2.33 9.52 10.99
N GLY A 8 -1.36 9.16 10.15
CA GLY A 8 -1.54 8.20 9.06
C GLY A 8 -1.07 6.82 9.48
N VAL A 9 -1.81 5.76 9.10
CA VAL A 9 -1.45 4.36 9.33
C VAL A 9 -1.46 3.62 8.00
N MET A 10 -0.34 2.96 7.67
CA MET A 10 -0.16 2.18 6.45
C MET A 10 0.54 0.86 6.76
N SER A 11 -0.01 -0.25 6.25
CA SER A 11 0.69 -1.53 6.18
C SER A 11 0.76 -1.94 4.71
N GLY A 12 1.94 -1.77 4.13
CA GLY A 12 2.19 -2.06 2.72
C GLY A 12 2.10 -3.55 2.41
N THR A 13 2.03 -3.88 1.11
CA THR A 13 1.94 -5.28 0.68
C THR A 13 3.18 -6.11 1.05
N SER A 14 4.33 -5.49 1.33
CA SER A 14 5.58 -6.19 1.71
C SER A 14 5.56 -6.75 3.13
N LEU A 15 4.65 -6.27 4.00
CA LEU A 15 4.50 -6.75 5.39
C LEU A 15 5.78 -6.62 6.22
N ASP A 16 6.53 -5.54 6.02
CA ASP A 16 7.78 -5.27 6.75
C ASP A 16 7.52 -4.60 8.11
N GLY A 17 6.38 -3.92 8.24
CA GLY A 17 5.97 -3.22 9.45
C GLY A 17 4.67 -2.45 9.23
N VAL A 18 4.16 -1.88 10.31
CA VAL A 18 3.07 -0.89 10.29
C VAL A 18 3.70 0.49 10.38
N ASP A 19 3.66 1.25 9.29
CA ASP A 19 4.13 2.63 9.27
C ASP A 19 3.05 3.56 9.84
N VAL A 20 3.43 4.30 10.88
CA VAL A 20 2.59 5.35 11.46
C VAL A 20 3.32 6.69 11.39
N VAL A 21 2.63 7.72 10.92
CA VAL A 21 3.19 9.07 10.72
C VAL A 21 2.31 10.10 11.40
N LEU A 22 2.93 10.97 12.19
CA LEU A 22 2.30 12.18 12.71
C LEU A 22 2.57 13.32 11.73
N ALA A 23 1.51 13.92 11.20
CA ALA A 23 1.61 15.06 10.30
C ALA A 23 0.85 16.27 10.84
N ALA A 24 1.46 17.45 10.76
CA ALA A 24 0.77 18.71 10.88
C ALA A 24 0.26 19.12 9.49
N ILE A 25 -1.05 19.28 9.36
CA ILE A 25 -1.71 19.66 8.12
C ILE A 25 -2.45 20.98 8.33
N ASN A 26 -2.23 21.93 7.43
CA ASN A 26 -3.03 23.15 7.29
C ASN A 26 -3.33 23.41 5.80
N GLU A 27 -3.91 24.56 5.48
CA GLU A 27 -4.31 24.89 4.10
C GLU A 27 -3.16 24.89 3.08
N ASN A 28 -1.94 25.19 3.52
CA ASN A 28 -0.78 25.39 2.65
C ASN A 28 0.38 24.44 2.94
N LEU A 29 0.24 23.55 3.93
CA LEU A 29 1.35 22.74 4.44
C LEU A 29 0.88 21.36 4.85
N VAL A 30 1.67 20.36 4.45
CA VAL A 30 1.75 19.05 5.10
C VAL A 30 3.19 18.88 5.57
N ALA A 31 3.39 18.80 6.88
CA ALA A 31 4.70 18.59 7.48
C ALA A 31 4.68 17.34 8.36
N GLN A 32 5.54 16.38 8.04
CA GLN A 32 5.80 15.24 8.92
C GLN A 32 6.50 15.74 10.19
N GLN A 33 5.95 15.40 11.36
CA GLN A 33 6.51 15.75 12.66
C GLN A 33 7.25 14.58 13.29
N ALA A 34 6.70 13.37 13.16
CA ALA A 34 7.28 12.14 13.67
C ALA A 34 6.80 10.94 12.85
N SER A 35 7.55 9.84 12.93
CA SER A 35 7.17 8.57 12.31
C SER A 35 7.71 7.41 13.13
N LEU A 36 7.02 6.28 13.07
CA LEU A 36 7.40 5.02 13.68
C LEU A 36 7.00 3.88 12.75
N THR A 37 7.91 2.92 12.54
CA THR A 37 7.57 1.63 11.92
C THR A 37 7.46 0.61 13.03
N TYR A 38 6.24 0.10 13.23
CA TYR A 38 5.93 -0.86 14.30
C TYR A 38 5.99 -2.30 13.77
N PRO A 39 6.62 -3.24 14.48
CA PRO A 39 6.82 -4.59 13.98
C PRO A 39 5.49 -5.35 13.86
N ILE A 40 5.34 -6.13 12.78
CA ILE A 40 4.22 -7.06 12.62
C ILE A 40 4.63 -8.43 13.20
N PRO A 41 3.90 -8.99 14.17
CA PRO A 41 4.16 -10.34 14.66
C PRO A 41 4.11 -11.37 13.54
N ILE A 42 5.06 -12.32 13.55
CA ILE A 42 5.20 -13.37 12.52
C ILE A 42 3.89 -14.11 12.25
N ALA A 43 3.16 -14.50 13.29
CA ALA A 43 1.88 -15.19 13.13
C ALA A 43 0.83 -14.35 12.35
N ILE A 44 0.79 -13.03 12.55
CA ILE A 44 -0.12 -12.14 11.78
C ILE A 44 0.37 -12.04 10.33
N LYS A 45 1.69 -11.93 10.12
CA LYS A 45 2.29 -11.88 8.78
C LYS A 45 1.98 -13.15 7.98
N GLU A 46 2.13 -14.32 8.60
CA GLU A 46 1.82 -15.62 8.00
C GLU A 46 0.33 -15.74 7.65
N ASP A 47 -0.57 -15.35 8.55
CA ASP A 47 -2.01 -15.33 8.31
C ASP A 47 -2.39 -14.44 7.11
N ILE A 48 -1.78 -13.25 6.97
CA ILE A 48 -2.03 -12.35 5.83
C ILE A 48 -1.49 -12.96 4.53
N LEU A 49 -0.27 -13.49 4.55
CA LEU A 49 0.35 -14.10 3.37
C LEU A 49 -0.46 -15.30 2.87
N ALA A 50 -0.99 -16.12 3.77
CA ALA A 50 -1.87 -17.23 3.43
C ALA A 50 -3.09 -16.77 2.63
N ILE A 51 -3.78 -15.71 3.09
CA ILE A 51 -4.94 -15.14 2.38
C ILE A 51 -4.54 -14.60 1.01
N CYS A 52 -3.48 -13.81 0.93
CA CYS A 52 -2.99 -13.24 -0.32
C CYS A 52 -2.53 -14.30 -1.34
N GLN A 53 -2.20 -15.52 -0.89
CA GLN A 53 -1.83 -16.65 -1.73
C GLN A 53 -3.04 -17.53 -2.11
N GLY A 54 -4.26 -17.12 -1.77
CA GLY A 54 -5.48 -17.84 -2.11
C GLY A 54 -5.72 -19.09 -1.26
N GLN A 55 -5.10 -19.20 -0.07
CA GLN A 55 -5.42 -20.28 0.85
C GLN A 55 -6.87 -20.17 1.34
N GLN A 56 -7.54 -21.32 1.49
CA GLN A 56 -8.90 -21.34 2.01
C GLN A 56 -8.93 -20.82 3.44
N LEU A 57 -9.90 -19.96 3.74
CA LEU A 57 -10.17 -19.47 5.08
C LEU A 57 -11.66 -19.43 5.39
N THR A 58 -11.98 -19.56 6.67
CA THR A 58 -13.33 -19.31 7.19
C THR A 58 -13.53 -17.84 7.49
N LEU A 59 -14.79 -17.37 7.47
CA LEU A 59 -15.15 -16.01 7.90
C LEU A 59 -14.72 -15.73 9.36
N SER A 60 -14.72 -16.75 10.22
CA SER A 60 -14.23 -16.62 11.60
C SER A 60 -12.73 -16.32 11.64
N GLN A 61 -11.92 -16.98 10.80
CA GLN A 61 -10.49 -16.69 10.70
C GLN A 61 -10.25 -15.27 10.19
N LEU A 62 -10.99 -14.83 9.15
CA LEU A 62 -10.90 -13.47 8.63
C LEU A 62 -11.22 -12.44 9.70
N GLY A 63 -12.34 -12.58 10.40
CA GLY A 63 -12.77 -11.64 11.45
C GLY A 63 -11.79 -11.59 12.63
N ARG A 64 -11.18 -12.73 13.02
CA ARG A 64 -10.12 -12.75 14.04
C ARG A 64 -8.88 -12.00 13.58
N LEU A 65 -8.45 -12.18 12.34
CA LEU A 65 -7.29 -11.48 11.79
C LEU A 65 -7.56 -9.97 11.68
N ASP A 66 -8.72 -9.59 11.18
CA ASP A 66 -9.18 -8.19 11.08
C ASP A 66 -9.15 -7.47 12.44
N THR A 67 -9.67 -8.12 13.49
CA THR A 67 -9.63 -7.61 14.87
C THR A 67 -8.19 -7.52 15.40
N ARG A 68 -7.38 -8.57 15.20
CA ARG A 68 -5.97 -8.59 15.65
C ARG A 68 -5.14 -7.50 14.98
N LEU A 69 -5.38 -7.24 13.70
CA LEU A 69 -4.74 -6.16 12.96
C LEU A 69 -5.20 -4.78 13.44
N GLY A 70 -6.49 -4.59 13.68
CA GLY A 70 -7.00 -3.33 14.25
C GLY A 70 -6.34 -3.00 15.59
N ARG A 71 -6.13 -3.99 16.46
CA ARG A 71 -5.39 -3.82 17.72
C ARG A 71 -3.90 -3.53 17.50
N LEU A 72 -3.24 -4.24 16.59
CA LEU A 72 -1.85 -3.97 16.24
C LEU A 72 -1.65 -2.54 15.72
N PHE A 73 -2.58 -2.05 14.89
CA PHE A 73 -2.58 -0.67 14.40
C PHE A 73 -2.82 0.33 15.53
N ALA A 74 -3.71 0.01 16.48
CA ALA A 74 -3.90 0.83 17.68
C ALA A 74 -2.61 0.90 18.52
N ASP A 75 -1.94 -0.23 18.74
CA ASP A 75 -0.67 -0.28 19.49
C ASP A 75 0.42 0.57 18.81
N ALA A 76 0.52 0.51 17.49
CA ALA A 76 1.45 1.35 16.72
C ALA A 76 1.15 2.84 16.90
N VAL A 77 -0.12 3.24 16.82
CA VAL A 77 -0.55 4.63 17.04
C VAL A 77 -0.26 5.09 18.47
N LEU A 78 -0.59 4.27 19.47
CA LEU A 78 -0.33 4.57 20.88
C LEU A 78 1.16 4.69 21.16
N ALA A 79 2.00 3.86 20.54
CA ALA A 79 3.45 3.95 20.65
C ALA A 79 3.98 5.28 20.09
N LEU A 80 3.52 5.70 18.92
CA LEU A 80 3.86 7.02 18.35
C LEU A 80 3.38 8.17 19.23
N MET A 81 2.14 8.10 19.74
CA MET A 81 1.60 9.12 20.64
C MET A 81 2.40 9.21 21.94
N ALA A 82 2.81 8.07 22.51
CA ALA A 82 3.64 8.04 23.72
C ALA A 82 5.03 8.61 23.47
N GLN A 83 5.66 8.27 22.34
CA GLN A 83 6.96 8.83 21.91
C GLN A 83 6.90 10.37 21.87
N GLU A 84 5.84 10.92 21.29
CA GLU A 84 5.65 12.37 21.12
C GLU A 84 4.94 13.05 22.30
N LYS A 85 4.63 12.30 23.37
CA LYS A 85 3.91 12.77 24.58
C LYS A 85 2.57 13.42 24.27
N LEU A 86 1.85 12.89 23.28
CA LEU A 86 0.55 13.38 22.81
C LEU A 86 -0.60 12.65 23.49
N LYS A 87 -1.72 13.35 23.64
CA LYS A 87 -3.01 12.81 24.07
C LYS A 87 -3.96 12.72 22.89
N ALA A 88 -5.03 11.94 23.02
CA ALA A 88 -6.06 11.82 21.98
C ALA A 88 -6.62 13.18 21.53
N ALA A 89 -6.83 14.10 22.49
CA ALA A 89 -7.32 15.46 22.21
C ALA A 89 -6.38 16.33 21.36
N ASP A 90 -5.10 15.95 21.24
CA ASP A 90 -4.13 16.65 20.40
C ASP A 90 -4.19 16.22 18.93
N ILE A 91 -4.94 15.16 18.62
CA ILE A 91 -5.06 14.56 17.29
C ILE A 91 -6.47 14.80 16.75
N ILE A 92 -6.57 15.33 15.53
CA ILE A 92 -7.86 15.57 14.87
C ILE A 92 -8.48 14.26 14.42
N ALA A 93 -7.70 13.43 13.71
CA ALA A 93 -8.14 12.13 13.23
C ALA A 93 -6.95 11.22 12.89
N ILE A 94 -7.23 9.92 12.84
CA ILE A 94 -6.35 8.89 12.29
C ILE A 94 -6.87 8.52 10.90
N GLY A 95 -6.02 8.58 9.89
CA GLY A 95 -6.28 8.01 8.57
C GLY A 95 -5.66 6.62 8.46
N CYS A 96 -6.48 5.56 8.43
CA CYS A 96 -6.01 4.18 8.37
C CYS A 96 -6.34 3.53 7.03
N HIS A 97 -5.31 3.19 6.26
CA HIS A 97 -5.50 2.42 5.03
C HIS A 97 -5.90 0.97 5.32
N GLY A 98 -5.37 0.39 6.40
CA GLY A 98 -5.45 -1.03 6.71
C GLY A 98 -4.43 -1.86 5.94
N GLN A 99 -4.64 -3.19 5.94
CA GLN A 99 -3.87 -4.17 5.19
C GLN A 99 -4.69 -4.67 4.00
N THR A 100 -4.20 -4.47 2.77
CA THR A 100 -4.86 -5.06 1.59
C THR A 100 -4.66 -6.58 1.59
N VAL A 101 -5.77 -7.31 1.47
CA VAL A 101 -5.79 -8.77 1.27
C VAL A 101 -6.38 -9.17 -0.08
N TRP A 102 -7.17 -8.28 -0.71
CA TRP A 102 -7.70 -8.49 -2.05
C TRP A 102 -7.90 -7.16 -2.81
N HIS A 103 -7.65 -7.16 -4.10
CA HIS A 103 -7.91 -6.03 -4.98
C HIS A 103 -8.29 -6.52 -6.37
N GLU A 104 -9.54 -6.29 -6.78
CA GLU A 104 -10.06 -6.76 -8.05
C GLU A 104 -10.96 -5.66 -8.65
N PRO A 105 -10.35 -4.67 -9.34
CA PRO A 105 -11.05 -3.48 -9.82
C PRO A 105 -11.82 -3.71 -11.13
N ALA A 106 -11.83 -4.93 -11.65
CA ALA A 106 -12.50 -5.32 -12.88
C ALA A 106 -13.34 -6.59 -12.64
N GLY A 107 -14.17 -6.96 -13.61
CA GLY A 107 -15.07 -8.12 -13.50
C GLY A 107 -16.53 -7.72 -13.25
N ASP A 108 -17.38 -8.71 -12.98
CA ASP A 108 -18.82 -8.54 -12.77
C ASP A 108 -19.14 -7.81 -11.47
N ALA A 109 -18.33 -8.03 -10.43
CA ALA A 109 -18.46 -7.39 -9.13
C ALA A 109 -17.10 -6.80 -8.68
N PRO A 110 -16.68 -5.65 -9.23
CA PRO A 110 -15.42 -5.01 -8.84
C PRO A 110 -15.39 -4.73 -7.33
N HIS A 111 -14.34 -5.17 -6.65
CA HIS A 111 -14.22 -5.01 -5.21
C HIS A 111 -12.77 -4.95 -4.74
N THR A 112 -12.59 -4.49 -3.51
CA THR A 112 -11.31 -4.51 -2.82
C THR A 112 -11.54 -4.72 -1.33
N LEU A 113 -10.60 -5.37 -0.67
CA LEU A 113 -10.70 -5.68 0.74
C LEU A 113 -9.41 -5.28 1.46
N GLN A 114 -9.57 -4.33 2.37
CA GLN A 114 -8.58 -3.97 3.38
C GLN A 114 -9.11 -4.42 4.74
N ILE A 115 -8.27 -5.11 5.51
CA ILE A 115 -8.58 -5.54 6.89
C ILE A 115 -7.73 -4.76 7.90
N GLY A 116 -8.16 -4.80 9.16
CA GLY A 116 -7.70 -3.96 10.25
C GLY A 116 -8.87 -3.13 10.76
N ASP A 117 -9.58 -3.68 11.74
CA ASP A 117 -10.81 -3.10 12.27
C ASP A 117 -10.57 -1.69 12.82
N ASN A 118 -11.05 -0.68 12.08
CA ASN A 118 -10.98 0.73 12.46
C ASN A 118 -11.68 1.02 13.80
N ASN A 119 -12.66 0.19 14.20
CA ASN A 119 -13.33 0.34 15.49
C ASN A 119 -12.40 -0.05 16.65
N GLN A 120 -11.51 -1.04 16.48
CA GLN A 120 -10.48 -1.32 17.49
C GLN A 120 -9.55 -0.11 17.66
N ILE A 121 -9.11 0.49 16.54
CA ILE A 121 -8.22 1.65 16.56
C ILE A 121 -8.90 2.81 17.29
N ALA A 122 -10.15 3.12 16.94
CA ALA A 122 -10.89 4.21 17.57
C ALA A 122 -11.13 3.96 19.06
N ALA A 123 -11.53 2.74 19.45
CA ALA A 123 -11.80 2.38 20.83
C ALA A 123 -10.56 2.42 21.72
N HIS A 124 -9.40 1.98 21.21
CA HIS A 124 -8.16 1.92 21.98
C HIS A 124 -7.41 3.26 22.03
N THR A 125 -7.49 4.08 20.97
CA THR A 125 -6.79 5.38 20.92
C THR A 125 -7.63 6.54 21.45
N GLY A 126 -8.95 6.41 21.46
CA GLY A 126 -9.87 7.51 21.76
C GLY A 126 -9.92 8.60 20.69
N VAL A 127 -9.33 8.37 19.52
CA VAL A 127 -9.28 9.31 18.39
C VAL A 127 -10.23 8.85 17.29
N THR A 128 -10.87 9.79 16.60
CA THR A 128 -11.68 9.48 15.42
C THR A 128 -10.84 8.85 14.32
N VAL A 129 -11.30 7.72 13.78
CA VAL A 129 -10.62 7.00 12.70
C VAL A 129 -11.41 7.13 11.40
N VAL A 130 -10.72 7.49 10.33
CA VAL A 130 -11.19 7.47 8.96
C VAL A 130 -10.40 6.38 8.23
N GLY A 131 -11.09 5.45 7.59
CA GLY A 131 -10.45 4.39 6.81
C GLY A 131 -11.33 3.94 5.65
N ASP A 132 -11.04 2.77 5.08
CA ASP A 132 -11.78 2.21 3.93
C ASP A 132 -11.80 3.14 2.70
N PHE A 133 -10.66 3.79 2.42
CA PHE A 133 -10.56 4.83 1.40
C PHE A 133 -10.86 4.33 -0.02
N ARG A 134 -10.51 3.08 -0.33
CA ARG A 134 -10.55 2.56 -1.71
C ARG A 134 -11.95 2.24 -2.19
N ARG A 135 -12.80 1.68 -1.33
CA ARG A 135 -14.14 1.25 -1.72
C ARG A 135 -15.04 2.40 -2.15
N ARG A 136 -14.80 3.62 -1.63
CA ARG A 136 -15.56 4.80 -2.07
C ARG A 136 -15.26 5.18 -3.53
N ASP A 137 -14.01 5.06 -3.96
CA ASP A 137 -13.62 5.30 -5.35
C ASP A 137 -14.23 4.23 -6.28
N MET A 138 -14.15 2.96 -5.89
CA MET A 138 -14.74 1.86 -6.66
C MET A 138 -16.26 1.95 -6.76
N ALA A 139 -16.95 2.40 -5.70
CA ALA A 139 -18.39 2.63 -5.73
C ALA A 139 -18.82 3.73 -6.72
N LEU A 140 -17.88 4.57 -7.17
CA LEU A 140 -18.08 5.60 -8.19
C LEU A 140 -17.54 5.17 -9.56
N GLY A 141 -17.23 3.88 -9.75
CA GLY A 141 -16.69 3.34 -11.00
C GLY A 141 -15.18 3.53 -11.17
N GLY A 142 -14.48 3.96 -10.12
CA GLY A 142 -13.02 4.08 -10.10
C GLY A 142 -12.32 2.73 -9.91
N GLN A 143 -10.99 2.77 -9.91
CA GLN A 143 -10.15 1.58 -9.74
C GLN A 143 -9.83 1.28 -8.26
N GLY A 144 -10.10 2.17 -7.33
CA GLY A 144 -9.67 2.06 -5.92
C GLY A 144 -8.18 2.29 -5.71
N ALA A 145 -7.41 2.56 -6.78
CA ALA A 145 -5.98 2.80 -6.77
C ALA A 145 -5.49 3.47 -8.08
N PRO A 146 -4.35 4.17 -8.07
CA PRO A 146 -3.70 4.73 -6.89
C PRO A 146 -4.46 5.96 -6.37
N LEU A 147 -4.62 6.09 -5.05
CA LEU A 147 -5.30 7.25 -4.41
C LEU A 147 -4.37 8.44 -4.15
N VAL A 148 -3.06 8.21 -4.17
CA VAL A 148 -2.02 9.21 -3.89
C VAL A 148 -1.87 10.36 -4.91
N PRO A 149 -2.32 10.28 -6.19
CA PRO A 149 -2.11 11.38 -7.14
C PRO A 149 -2.68 12.73 -6.68
N ALA A 150 -3.83 12.74 -5.98
CA ALA A 150 -4.40 13.98 -5.45
C ALA A 150 -3.50 14.61 -4.37
N PHE A 151 -2.92 13.79 -3.50
CA PHE A 151 -1.95 14.22 -2.50
C PHE A 151 -0.65 14.71 -3.14
N HIS A 152 -0.12 13.98 -4.12
CA HIS A 152 1.05 14.42 -4.88
C HIS A 152 0.82 15.75 -5.60
N HIS A 153 -0.37 15.96 -6.17
CA HIS A 153 -0.72 17.24 -6.77
C HIS A 153 -0.70 18.37 -5.74
N ALA A 154 -1.33 18.17 -4.56
CA ALA A 154 -1.37 19.19 -3.52
C ALA A 154 0.03 19.62 -3.04
N LEU A 155 1.00 18.71 -3.00
CA LEU A 155 2.35 19.00 -2.50
C LEU A 155 3.37 19.36 -3.56
N LEU A 156 3.28 18.73 -4.74
CA LEU A 156 4.34 18.71 -5.73
C LEU A 156 3.92 19.33 -7.05
N ALA A 157 2.68 19.80 -7.21
CA ALA A 157 2.32 20.57 -8.39
C ALA A 157 3.19 21.82 -8.51
N HIS A 158 3.44 22.24 -9.75
CA HIS A 158 4.22 23.41 -10.06
C HIS A 158 3.51 24.21 -11.16
N PRO A 159 3.54 25.55 -11.16
CA PRO A 159 2.82 26.34 -12.17
C PRO A 159 3.33 26.13 -13.59
N VAL A 160 4.60 25.71 -13.77
CA VAL A 160 5.22 25.58 -15.10
C VAL A 160 5.92 24.24 -15.35
N GLU A 161 6.26 23.48 -14.32
CA GLU A 161 7.01 22.23 -14.48
C GLU A 161 6.07 21.04 -14.62
N ARG A 162 6.42 20.13 -15.52
CA ARG A 162 5.81 18.80 -15.57
C ARG A 162 6.58 17.90 -14.62
N ARG A 163 5.87 17.32 -13.65
CA ARG A 163 6.45 16.44 -12.63
C ARG A 163 5.82 15.06 -12.70
N MET A 164 6.62 14.06 -12.41
CA MET A 164 6.20 12.68 -12.31
C MET A 164 6.67 12.13 -10.97
N VAL A 165 5.77 11.48 -10.23
CA VAL A 165 6.11 10.82 -8.97
C VAL A 165 5.96 9.34 -9.17
N LEU A 166 7.07 8.61 -9.10
CA LEU A 166 7.12 7.16 -9.20
C LEU A 166 7.32 6.57 -7.81
N ASN A 167 6.35 5.79 -7.37
CA ASN A 167 6.47 4.97 -6.17
C ASN A 167 6.78 3.53 -6.58
N ILE A 168 7.83 2.92 -6.00
CA ILE A 168 8.25 1.55 -6.28
C ILE A 168 8.06 0.72 -5.02
N GLY A 169 6.80 0.33 -4.78
CA GLY A 169 6.44 -0.63 -3.73
C GLY A 169 6.43 -2.07 -4.28
N GLY A 170 5.57 -2.93 -3.73
CA GLY A 170 5.31 -4.24 -4.34
C GLY A 170 4.83 -4.10 -5.78
N ILE A 171 3.87 -3.20 -6.01
CA ILE A 171 3.45 -2.69 -7.32
C ILE A 171 4.00 -1.27 -7.48
N ALA A 172 4.52 -0.96 -8.67
CA ALA A 172 4.97 0.38 -9.01
C ALA A 172 3.80 1.21 -9.55
N ASN A 173 3.70 2.47 -9.10
CA ASN A 173 2.66 3.39 -9.55
C ASN A 173 3.19 4.80 -9.79
N LEU A 174 2.51 5.48 -10.72
CA LEU A 174 2.91 6.76 -11.26
C LEU A 174 1.84 7.81 -10.97
N SER A 175 2.27 9.03 -10.62
CA SER A 175 1.43 10.22 -10.66
C SER A 175 2.00 11.21 -11.67
N LEU A 176 1.15 11.69 -12.59
CA LEU A 176 1.48 12.64 -13.63
C LEU A 176 0.90 14.00 -13.27
N LEU A 177 1.78 14.97 -13.01
CA LEU A 177 1.43 16.33 -12.60
C LEU A 177 1.91 17.30 -13.67
N ALA A 178 0.99 17.78 -14.51
CA ALA A 178 1.32 18.72 -15.57
C ALA A 178 0.40 19.94 -15.51
N PRO A 179 0.94 21.18 -15.59
CA PRO A 179 0.13 22.39 -15.55
C PRO A 179 -0.95 22.38 -16.64
N GLY A 180 -2.18 22.74 -16.26
CA GLY A 180 -3.32 22.81 -17.19
C GLY A 180 -3.88 21.46 -17.63
N LEU A 181 -3.35 20.34 -17.14
CA LEU A 181 -3.87 18.99 -17.42
C LEU A 181 -4.48 18.37 -16.16
N PRO A 182 -5.51 17.50 -16.31
CA PRO A 182 -6.00 16.71 -15.20
C PRO A 182 -4.89 15.86 -14.58
N VAL A 183 -4.89 15.77 -13.25
CA VAL A 183 -4.04 14.85 -12.51
C VAL A 183 -4.37 13.42 -12.94
N ARG A 184 -3.35 12.65 -13.29
CA ARG A 184 -3.48 11.25 -13.67
C ARG A 184 -2.57 10.39 -12.82
N GLY A 185 -2.97 9.14 -12.61
CA GLY A 185 -2.11 8.13 -12.03
C GLY A 185 -2.61 6.74 -12.38
N TYR A 186 -1.70 5.79 -12.38
CA TYR A 186 -1.97 4.38 -12.69
C TYR A 186 -0.81 3.52 -12.22
N ASP A 187 -1.06 2.22 -12.09
CA ASP A 187 -0.01 1.25 -11.81
C ASP A 187 0.75 0.92 -13.10
N THR A 188 2.08 0.88 -13.03
CA THR A 188 2.93 0.52 -14.16
C THR A 188 3.20 -0.98 -14.25
N GLY A 189 2.91 -1.72 -13.18
CA GLY A 189 3.13 -3.16 -13.07
C GLY A 189 3.93 -3.54 -11.82
N PRO A 190 4.61 -4.70 -11.79
CA PRO A 190 5.37 -5.12 -10.63
C PRO A 190 6.52 -4.14 -10.32
N GLY A 191 6.65 -3.78 -9.04
CA GLY A 191 7.83 -3.12 -8.48
C GLY A 191 8.74 -4.18 -7.87
N ASN A 192 8.78 -4.26 -6.55
CA ASN A 192 9.66 -5.18 -5.82
C ASN A 192 9.08 -6.59 -5.64
N MET A 193 7.77 -6.80 -5.80
CA MET A 193 7.14 -8.05 -5.33
C MET A 193 7.64 -9.33 -6.01
N LEU A 194 8.01 -9.27 -7.30
CA LEU A 194 8.50 -10.45 -8.04
C LEU A 194 9.97 -10.74 -7.67
N MET A 195 10.80 -9.70 -7.53
CA MET A 195 12.18 -9.86 -7.11
C MET A 195 12.28 -10.33 -5.66
N ASP A 196 11.45 -9.80 -4.76
CA ASP A 196 11.39 -10.23 -3.36
C ASP A 196 10.99 -11.71 -3.27
N ALA A 197 9.96 -12.13 -4.03
CA ALA A 197 9.54 -13.52 -4.09
C ALA A 197 10.64 -14.44 -4.64
N TRP A 198 11.40 -13.98 -5.64
CA TRP A 198 12.50 -14.73 -6.23
C TRP A 198 13.67 -14.91 -5.25
N VAL A 199 14.12 -13.82 -4.63
CA VAL A 199 15.20 -13.83 -3.63
C VAL A 199 14.84 -14.71 -2.43
N TRP A 200 13.59 -14.64 -1.97
CA TRP A 200 13.10 -15.49 -0.89
C TRP A 200 13.22 -16.97 -1.25
N ARG A 201 12.82 -17.34 -2.47
CA ARG A 201 12.85 -18.74 -2.92
C ARG A 201 14.25 -19.28 -3.16
N GLN A 202 15.15 -18.46 -3.70
CA GLN A 202 16.50 -18.90 -4.06
C GLN A 202 17.49 -18.79 -2.91
N CYS A 203 17.32 -17.80 -2.02
CA CYS A 203 18.32 -17.44 -1.02
C CYS A 203 17.76 -17.38 0.41
N GLY A 204 16.45 -17.56 0.62
CA GLY A 204 15.82 -17.43 1.94
C GLY A 204 15.88 -16.01 2.52
N LYS A 205 16.19 -15.00 1.69
CA LYS A 205 16.27 -13.58 2.11
C LYS A 205 14.96 -12.86 1.78
N PRO A 206 14.53 -11.89 2.60
CA PRO A 206 13.24 -11.21 2.38
C PRO A 206 13.22 -10.29 1.14
N TYR A 207 14.37 -9.71 0.77
CA TYR A 207 14.55 -8.87 -0.43
C TYR A 207 16.02 -8.86 -0.86
N ASP A 208 16.30 -8.40 -2.08
CA ASP A 208 17.67 -8.16 -2.56
C ASP A 208 18.17 -6.79 -2.10
N LYS A 209 18.98 -6.80 -1.04
CA LYS A 209 19.48 -5.57 -0.45
C LYS A 209 20.45 -4.86 -1.39
N ASP A 210 20.15 -3.60 -1.71
CA ASP A 210 20.95 -2.72 -2.58
C ASP A 210 21.20 -3.32 -3.98
N ALA A 211 20.29 -4.20 -4.44
CA ALA A 211 20.43 -4.94 -5.70
C ALA A 211 21.75 -5.76 -5.79
N GLN A 212 22.33 -6.17 -4.67
CA GLN A 212 23.62 -6.86 -4.63
C GLN A 212 23.57 -8.15 -5.46
N TRP A 213 22.52 -8.95 -5.31
CA TRP A 213 22.39 -10.20 -6.05
C TRP A 213 22.03 -9.98 -7.52
N ALA A 214 21.11 -9.07 -7.81
CA ALA A 214 20.73 -8.73 -9.17
C ALA A 214 21.90 -8.18 -9.99
N SER A 215 22.79 -7.40 -9.36
CA SER A 215 23.96 -6.77 -10.01
C SER A 215 25.06 -7.77 -10.40
N GLU A 216 25.10 -8.94 -9.76
CA GLU A 216 26.01 -10.04 -10.14
C GLU A 216 25.53 -10.78 -11.41
N GLY A 217 24.25 -10.65 -11.74
CA GLY A 217 23.60 -11.32 -12.85
C GLY A 217 23.80 -10.66 -14.21
N LYS A 218 23.25 -11.31 -15.24
CA LYS A 218 23.09 -10.73 -16.58
C LYS A 218 21.63 -10.87 -16.99
N ILE A 219 21.10 -9.83 -17.63
CA ILE A 219 19.74 -9.84 -18.15
C ILE A 219 19.62 -10.91 -19.24
N VAL A 220 18.70 -11.84 -19.08
CA VAL A 220 18.30 -12.79 -20.13
C VAL A 220 17.26 -12.10 -21.01
N LEU A 221 17.71 -11.44 -22.08
CA LEU A 221 16.84 -10.61 -22.93
C LEU A 221 15.59 -11.34 -23.46
N PRO A 222 15.65 -12.59 -23.93
CA PRO A 222 14.45 -13.31 -24.38
C PRO A 222 13.40 -13.47 -23.28
N LEU A 223 13.83 -13.76 -22.04
CA LEU A 223 12.94 -13.89 -20.90
C LEU A 223 12.29 -12.54 -20.54
N LEU A 224 13.08 -11.47 -20.54
CA LEU A 224 12.56 -10.12 -20.29
C LEU A 224 11.52 -9.72 -21.34
N GLN A 225 11.75 -10.03 -22.61
CA GLN A 225 10.81 -9.75 -23.70
C GLN A 225 9.51 -10.56 -23.55
N ASP A 226 9.60 -11.85 -23.20
CA ASP A 226 8.41 -12.66 -22.91
C ASP A 226 7.60 -12.09 -21.74
N MET A 227 8.27 -11.74 -20.64
CA MET A 227 7.63 -11.12 -19.48
C MET A 227 6.93 -9.80 -19.84
N LEU A 228 7.59 -8.92 -20.60
CA LEU A 228 7.03 -7.64 -21.04
C LEU A 228 5.93 -7.78 -22.10
N SER A 229 5.79 -8.95 -22.74
CA SER A 229 4.73 -9.23 -23.71
C SER A 229 3.37 -9.51 -23.07
N ASP A 230 3.31 -9.60 -21.74
CA ASP A 230 2.07 -9.81 -21.01
C ASP A 230 1.02 -8.72 -21.36
N PRO A 231 -0.21 -9.09 -21.77
CA PRO A 231 -1.23 -8.13 -22.24
C PRO A 231 -1.56 -7.02 -21.25
N TRP A 232 -1.35 -7.25 -19.94
CA TRP A 232 -1.61 -6.26 -18.91
C TRP A 232 -0.80 -4.97 -19.13
N PHE A 233 0.44 -5.08 -19.62
CA PHE A 233 1.29 -3.92 -19.88
C PHE A 233 0.72 -3.01 -21.00
N ALA A 234 0.02 -3.58 -21.97
CA ALA A 234 -0.59 -2.86 -23.08
C ALA A 234 -1.92 -2.17 -22.74
N LEU A 235 -2.54 -2.47 -21.59
CA LEU A 235 -3.79 -1.84 -21.17
C LEU A 235 -3.63 -0.31 -21.02
N PRO A 236 -4.63 0.49 -21.46
CA PRO A 236 -4.62 1.94 -21.23
C PRO A 236 -4.89 2.27 -19.76
N ALA A 237 -4.47 3.46 -19.33
CA ALA A 237 -4.90 4.02 -18.04
C ALA A 237 -6.36 4.54 -18.12
N PRO A 238 -7.13 4.56 -17.01
CA PRO A 238 -6.75 4.13 -15.66
C PRO A 238 -6.66 2.60 -15.55
N LYS A 239 -5.62 2.11 -14.89
CA LYS A 239 -5.43 0.70 -14.56
C LYS A 239 -4.72 0.56 -13.22
N SER A 240 -5.13 -0.43 -12.44
CA SER A 240 -4.44 -0.86 -11.23
C SER A 240 -4.34 -2.39 -11.17
N THR A 241 -3.43 -2.88 -10.34
CA THR A 241 -3.20 -4.31 -10.11
C THR A 241 -2.58 -4.54 -8.74
N GLY A 242 -2.55 -5.79 -8.32
CA GLY A 242 -1.93 -6.23 -7.08
C GLY A 242 -1.32 -7.63 -7.21
N ARG A 243 -1.26 -8.31 -6.07
CA ARG A 243 -0.67 -9.65 -5.91
C ARG A 243 -1.52 -10.74 -6.58
N GLU A 244 -2.78 -10.46 -6.85
CA GLU A 244 -3.70 -11.38 -7.52
C GLU A 244 -3.29 -11.66 -8.98
N TYR A 245 -2.69 -10.68 -9.66
CA TYR A 245 -2.19 -10.85 -11.03
C TYR A 245 -0.69 -11.16 -11.07
N PHE A 246 0.15 -10.25 -10.57
CA PHE A 246 1.60 -10.43 -10.53
C PHE A 246 2.01 -11.15 -9.24
N ASN A 247 2.30 -12.44 -9.34
CA ASN A 247 2.73 -13.27 -8.21
C ASN A 247 3.75 -14.32 -8.62
N TYR A 248 4.18 -15.13 -7.65
CA TYR A 248 5.13 -16.20 -7.89
C TYR A 248 4.60 -17.28 -8.85
N GLY A 249 3.28 -17.49 -8.91
CA GLY A 249 2.67 -18.40 -9.89
C GLY A 249 2.87 -17.89 -11.32
N TRP A 250 2.57 -16.61 -11.55
CA TRP A 250 2.87 -15.93 -12.82
C TRP A 250 4.36 -16.03 -13.16
N LEU A 251 5.25 -15.75 -12.21
CA LEU A 251 6.70 -15.83 -12.42
C LEU A 251 7.15 -17.24 -12.80
N SER A 252 6.62 -18.27 -12.12
CA SER A 252 6.99 -19.67 -12.36
C SER A 252 6.59 -20.14 -13.76
N GLN A 253 5.46 -19.67 -14.29
CA GLN A 253 5.02 -19.98 -15.65
C GLN A 253 5.95 -19.40 -16.71
N ARG A 254 6.54 -18.22 -16.45
CA ARG A 254 7.49 -17.54 -17.36
C ARG A 254 8.89 -18.15 -17.33
N LEU A 255 9.23 -18.85 -16.24
CA LEU A 255 10.54 -19.48 -16.04
C LEU A 255 10.57 -20.96 -16.46
N ALA A 256 9.42 -21.56 -16.79
CA ALA A 256 9.29 -22.95 -17.22
C ALA A 256 9.67 -23.10 -18.71
#